data_AF-A0AA88HDM2-F1
#
_entry.id   AF-A0AA88HDM2-F1
#
_cell.length_a   1.000
_cell.length_b   1.000
_cell.length_c   1.000
_cell.angle_alpha   90.00
_cell.angle_beta   90.00
_cell.angle_gamma   90.00
#
_symmetry.space_group_name_H-M   'P 1'
#
loop_
_entity.id
_entity.type
_entity.pdbx_description
1 polymer ?
#
loop_
_entity_poly.entity_id
_entity_poly.type
_entity_poly.pdbx_seq_one_letter_code
_entity_poly.pdbx_strand_id
1 'polypeptide(L)'
;SLDGAGESVNVGVAFIDTSIGAFNLGQFQDDCYRSRLRTLVAHYNVVQVLYEKQNLSKSTHHMLSTTLGGNALEALTPNKEFWDAEKTLKFLAEGDYFCDKPGEVGKTNWPEGLIPFLDEGSTLGLNPKADKALAVKSLGGIAWYLMACKLDQELFSMKKFMEYTPVDEYTPDKKKDAFGRFMVLDAITMKNLDVLENNALDNYGIYQWFIPCKYSCFIGGTEGTLSERLDHCTTHFGKRLFQQWLCNPLCSVSAIIDRQKAIEDLLKFQGILSDVRKLMKTLPDFERLVSKIHTQGHLGKSLNHPDSRAIFFEEAIYSKKKISALMSAINGFKSSLEILDLFKGTVLNEDFAWGATEEEGTYVLRFFAGTVLNEDFAWGATEEEEHIRVREDMTSKVLKNVLTETEEGGQFPVFAQTLKELSEAFDQIKAKSEGKIVPRKGADAEYDEAVEGISEIQLRLDQYLKEQQKVFGCKRYLFQKQDDDSVLHIIFLQSV
;
A
#
# COMPACT_ATOMS: atom_id res chain seq x y z
N SER A 1 6.94 24.97 -43.22
CA SER A 1 5.82 24.85 -44.15
C SER A 1 5.65 23.38 -44.48
N LEU A 2 4.41 22.99 -44.80
CA LEU A 2 3.82 21.65 -44.85
C LEU A 2 3.42 21.08 -43.49
N ASP A 3 2.11 21.03 -43.32
CA ASP A 3 1.35 20.45 -42.23
C ASP A 3 1.74 18.98 -41.98
N GLY A 4 2.25 18.69 -40.78
CA GLY A 4 2.50 17.33 -40.28
C GLY A 4 1.22 16.63 -39.83
N ALA A 5 0.18 16.64 -40.67
CA ALA A 5 -1.02 15.84 -40.45
C ALA A 5 -0.68 14.37 -40.74
N GLY A 6 -0.38 13.59 -39.70
CA GLY A 6 -0.33 12.12 -39.79
C GLY A 6 0.83 11.39 -39.11
N GLU A 7 1.66 12.02 -38.28
CA GLU A 7 2.80 11.31 -37.68
C GLU A 7 2.38 10.52 -36.43
N SER A 8 2.48 9.19 -36.52
CA SER A 8 2.42 8.29 -35.35
C SER A 8 3.59 8.59 -34.41
N VAL A 9 3.35 8.60 -33.11
CA VAL A 9 4.37 8.93 -32.11
C VAL A 9 4.68 7.73 -31.22
N ASN A 10 5.94 7.54 -30.86
CA ASN A 10 6.30 6.59 -29.82
C ASN A 10 6.26 7.30 -28.46
N VAL A 11 5.49 6.74 -27.53
CA VAL A 11 5.24 7.33 -26.22
C VAL A 11 5.81 6.39 -25.16
N GLY A 12 6.68 6.92 -24.30
CA GLY A 12 7.09 6.28 -23.05
C GLY A 12 6.34 6.92 -21.89
N VAL A 13 5.67 6.11 -21.08
CA VAL A 13 4.93 6.57 -19.90
C VAL A 13 5.46 5.89 -18.65
N ALA A 14 5.50 6.66 -17.57
CA ALA A 14 5.63 6.14 -16.22
C ALA A 14 4.63 6.92 -15.35
N PHE A 15 3.94 6.25 -14.42
CA PHE A 15 3.01 6.91 -13.51
C PHE A 15 2.90 6.14 -12.19
N ILE A 16 2.52 6.86 -11.14
CA ILE A 16 2.45 6.35 -9.77
C ILE A 16 1.30 7.02 -9.01
N ASP A 17 0.60 6.24 -8.19
CA ASP A 17 -0.16 6.77 -7.05
C ASP A 17 0.78 6.76 -5.83
N THR A 18 1.23 7.95 -5.42
CA THR A 18 2.18 8.13 -4.30
C THR A 18 1.60 7.71 -2.96
N SER A 19 0.28 7.53 -2.84
CA SER A 19 -0.35 6.99 -1.63
C SER A 19 -0.26 5.46 -1.51
N ILE A 20 -0.03 4.75 -2.63
CA ILE A 20 0.06 3.28 -2.71
C ILE A 20 1.49 2.81 -3.01
N GLY A 21 2.27 3.64 -3.71
CA GLY A 21 3.67 3.36 -4.07
C GLY A 21 3.86 2.40 -5.24
N ALA A 22 2.83 2.16 -6.05
CA ALA A 22 2.90 1.26 -7.21
C ALA A 22 3.23 2.04 -8.49
N PHE A 23 4.41 1.79 -9.06
CA PHE A 23 4.88 2.36 -10.31
C PHE A 23 4.39 1.54 -11.49
N ASN A 24 3.86 2.21 -12.51
CA ASN A 24 3.47 1.60 -13.78
C ASN A 24 4.35 2.17 -14.88
N LEU A 25 4.97 1.32 -15.69
CA LEU A 25 5.84 1.71 -16.81
C LEU A 25 5.34 1.10 -18.11
N GLY A 26 5.32 1.88 -19.18
CA GLY A 26 4.93 1.37 -20.49
C GLY A 26 5.55 2.15 -21.62
N GLN A 27 5.75 1.48 -22.75
CA GLN A 27 6.15 2.14 -24.00
C GLN A 27 5.30 1.57 -25.13
N PHE A 28 4.68 2.45 -25.90
CA PHE A 28 3.80 2.06 -27.00
C PHE A 28 3.82 3.10 -28.12
N GLN A 29 3.47 2.66 -29.33
CA GLN A 29 3.22 3.56 -30.45
C GLN A 29 1.78 4.07 -30.38
N ASP A 30 1.57 5.35 -30.62
CA ASP A 30 0.28 6.02 -30.57
C ASP A 30 -0.02 6.70 -31.91
N ASP A 31 -1.31 6.88 -32.17
CA ASP A 31 -1.78 7.47 -33.43
C ASP A 31 -1.64 9.00 -33.45
N CYS A 32 -2.01 9.62 -34.57
CA CYS A 32 -1.97 11.07 -34.72
C CYS A 32 -2.99 11.81 -33.84
N TYR A 33 -3.96 11.11 -33.24
CA TYR A 33 -4.97 11.68 -32.33
C TYR A 33 -4.63 11.48 -30.85
N ARG A 34 -3.60 10.66 -30.57
CA ARG A 34 -3.10 10.29 -29.25
C ARG A 34 -4.16 9.50 -28.49
N SER A 35 -4.84 8.60 -29.21
CA SER A 35 -5.98 7.84 -28.68
C SER A 35 -5.59 6.97 -27.48
N ARG A 36 -4.43 6.31 -27.52
CA ARG A 36 -3.94 5.48 -26.40
C ARG A 36 -3.56 6.35 -25.21
N LEU A 37 -2.84 7.44 -25.43
CA LEU A 37 -2.47 8.36 -24.35
C LEU A 37 -3.69 9.05 -23.72
N ARG A 38 -4.69 9.45 -24.51
CA ARG A 38 -5.97 9.97 -23.98
C ARG A 38 -6.68 8.94 -23.13
N THR A 39 -6.72 7.69 -23.60
CA THR A 39 -7.35 6.58 -22.88
C THR A 39 -6.66 6.32 -21.55
N LEU A 40 -5.31 6.34 -21.52
CA LEU A 40 -4.54 6.26 -20.27
C LEU A 40 -4.94 7.37 -19.29
N VAL A 41 -4.94 8.63 -19.73
CA VAL A 41 -5.28 9.77 -18.86
C VAL A 41 -6.70 9.63 -18.30
N ALA A 42 -7.65 9.16 -19.11
CA ALA A 42 -9.04 8.96 -18.70
C ALA A 42 -9.24 7.74 -17.77
N HIS A 43 -8.42 6.70 -17.89
CA HIS A 43 -8.54 5.49 -17.06
C HIS A 43 -7.92 5.65 -15.67
N TYR A 44 -6.87 6.48 -15.54
CA TYR A 44 -6.09 6.62 -14.31
C TYR A 44 -6.29 7.95 -13.56
N ASN A 45 -7.23 8.80 -13.98
CA ASN A 45 -7.55 10.09 -13.34
C ASN A 45 -6.30 10.89 -12.95
N VAL A 46 -5.45 11.15 -13.94
CA VAL A 46 -4.14 11.77 -13.72
C VAL A 46 -4.31 13.21 -13.21
N VAL A 47 -3.71 13.54 -12.07
CA VAL A 47 -3.79 14.89 -11.46
C VAL A 47 -2.62 15.81 -11.81
N GLN A 48 -1.46 15.24 -12.15
CA GLN A 48 -0.24 15.97 -12.43
C GLN A 48 0.58 15.20 -13.47
N VAL A 49 1.16 15.91 -14.45
CA VAL A 49 1.97 15.32 -15.51
C VAL A 49 3.31 16.03 -15.59
N LEU A 50 4.38 15.24 -15.50
CA LEU A 50 5.75 15.67 -15.70
C LEU A 50 6.15 15.41 -17.15
N TYR A 51 6.79 16.37 -17.81
CA TYR A 51 7.29 16.18 -19.18
C TYR A 51 8.60 16.90 -19.43
N GLU A 52 9.36 16.43 -20.41
CA GLU A 52 10.62 17.04 -20.81
C GLU A 52 10.38 18.25 -21.73
N LYS A 53 10.97 19.41 -21.39
CA LYS A 53 10.89 20.64 -22.19
C LYS A 53 11.35 20.36 -23.62
N GLN A 54 10.59 20.88 -24.59
CA GLN A 54 10.84 20.76 -26.03
C GLN A 54 10.77 19.33 -26.61
N ASN A 55 10.41 18.32 -25.82
CA ASN A 55 10.22 16.95 -26.32
C ASN A 55 8.77 16.69 -26.78
N LEU A 56 7.78 17.29 -26.11
CA LEU A 56 6.37 17.11 -26.49
C LEU A 56 6.02 17.77 -27.82
N SER A 57 5.32 17.04 -28.68
CA SER A 57 4.70 17.60 -29.89
C SER A 57 3.64 18.65 -29.51
N LYS A 58 3.43 19.66 -30.37
CA LYS A 58 2.40 20.70 -30.14
C LYS A 58 1.01 20.11 -29.94
N SER A 59 0.67 19.04 -30.68
CA SER A 59 -0.62 18.35 -30.56
C SER A 59 -0.74 17.61 -29.23
N THR A 60 0.32 16.91 -28.79
CA THR A 60 0.34 16.23 -27.50
C THR A 60 0.22 17.22 -26.34
N HIS A 61 0.98 18.32 -26.38
CA HIS A 61 0.87 19.37 -25.36
C HIS A 61 -0.54 19.97 -25.32
N HIS A 62 -1.12 20.29 -26.47
CA HIS A 62 -2.48 20.82 -26.55
C HIS A 62 -3.54 19.84 -26.00
N MET A 63 -3.38 18.55 -26.29
CA MET A 63 -4.26 17.51 -25.74
C MET A 63 -4.20 17.47 -24.22
N LEU A 64 -2.99 17.43 -23.65
CA LEU A 64 -2.79 17.37 -22.20
C LEU A 64 -3.29 18.64 -21.51
N SER A 65 -2.99 19.83 -22.05
CA SER A 65 -3.41 21.10 -21.47
C SER A 65 -4.92 21.29 -21.47
N THR A 66 -5.60 20.74 -22.48
CA THR A 66 -7.06 20.80 -22.61
C THR A 66 -7.75 19.81 -21.68
N THR A 67 -7.16 18.62 -21.50
CA THR A 67 -7.77 17.55 -20.71
C THR A 67 -7.57 17.73 -19.20
N LEU A 68 -6.37 18.17 -18.77
CA LEU A 68 -5.98 18.26 -17.36
C LEU A 68 -5.96 19.69 -16.80
N GLY A 69 -6.09 20.69 -17.68
CA GLY A 69 -5.83 22.09 -17.34
C GLY A 69 -4.34 22.42 -17.29
N GLY A 70 -3.97 23.66 -17.64
CA GLY A 70 -2.57 24.06 -17.78
C GLY A 70 -1.72 23.94 -16.52
N ASN A 71 -2.32 24.08 -15.33
CA ASN A 71 -1.60 24.05 -14.04
C ASN A 71 -1.17 22.64 -13.61
N ALA A 72 -1.69 21.59 -14.25
CA ALA A 72 -1.31 20.21 -13.97
C ALA A 72 -0.05 19.77 -14.73
N LEU A 73 0.50 20.62 -15.60
CA LEU A 73 1.63 20.30 -16.47
C LEU A 73 2.93 20.93 -15.95
N GLU A 74 3.90 20.09 -15.59
CA GLU A 74 5.22 20.53 -15.15
C GLU A 74 6.32 20.18 -16.14
N ALA A 75 7.01 21.22 -16.61
CA ALA A 75 8.06 21.12 -17.61
C ALA A 75 9.43 20.97 -16.96
N LEU A 76 10.04 19.80 -17.14
CA LEU A 76 11.36 19.45 -16.62
C LEU A 76 12.45 19.69 -17.67
N THR A 77 13.61 20.16 -17.22
CA THR A 77 14.77 20.48 -18.05
C THR A 77 15.48 19.18 -18.50
N PRO A 78 15.73 19.00 -19.82
CA PRO A 78 16.39 17.81 -20.36
C PRO A 78 17.74 17.51 -19.71
N ASN A 79 18.02 16.23 -19.44
CA ASN A 79 19.26 15.67 -18.88
C ASN A 79 19.64 16.14 -17.45
N LYS A 80 19.06 17.25 -16.98
CA LYS A 80 19.26 17.78 -15.63
C LYS A 80 18.16 17.29 -14.68
N GLU A 81 16.91 17.57 -15.04
CA GLU A 81 15.71 17.26 -14.26
C GLU A 81 14.99 16.05 -14.86
N PHE A 82 14.87 15.97 -16.18
CA PHE A 82 14.39 14.79 -16.87
C PHE A 82 15.58 13.92 -17.32
N TRP A 83 15.88 12.87 -16.56
CA TRP A 83 17.05 12.04 -16.80
C TRP A 83 16.90 11.16 -18.05
N ASP A 84 18.02 10.78 -18.65
CA ASP A 84 18.04 9.72 -19.65
C ASP A 84 17.88 8.35 -19.00
N ALA A 85 17.62 7.33 -19.82
CA ALA A 85 17.34 5.99 -19.32
C ALA A 85 18.56 5.36 -18.60
N GLU A 86 19.78 5.56 -19.10
CA GLU A 86 21.00 5.05 -18.46
C GLU A 86 21.27 5.70 -17.10
N LYS A 87 21.16 7.02 -17.01
CA LYS A 87 21.30 7.76 -15.75
C LYS A 87 20.25 7.34 -14.73
N THR A 88 19.02 7.07 -15.19
CA THR A 88 17.95 6.57 -14.33
C THR A 88 18.31 5.23 -13.71
N LEU A 89 18.77 4.26 -14.52
CA LEU A 89 19.17 2.94 -14.02
C LEU A 89 20.40 3.02 -13.11
N LYS A 90 21.39 3.85 -13.45
CA LYS A 90 22.56 4.11 -12.59
C LYS A 90 22.14 4.69 -11.24
N PHE A 91 21.27 5.70 -11.24
CA PHE A 91 20.74 6.30 -10.01
C PHE A 91 19.99 5.30 -9.14
N LEU A 92 19.15 4.46 -9.74
CA LEU A 92 18.39 3.45 -9.00
C LEU A 92 19.29 2.34 -8.44
N ALA A 93 20.34 1.97 -9.16
CA ALA A 93 21.32 0.98 -8.70
C ALA A 93 22.20 1.51 -7.56
N GLU A 94 22.61 2.79 -7.63
CA GLU A 94 23.44 3.47 -6.63
C GLU A 94 22.67 3.92 -5.39
N GLY A 95 21.35 4.15 -5.51
CA GLY A 95 20.53 4.75 -4.45
C GLY A 95 20.11 3.81 -3.32
N ASP A 96 20.64 2.58 -3.26
CA ASP A 96 20.33 1.55 -2.26
C ASP A 96 18.82 1.27 -2.04
N TYR A 97 17.96 1.66 -3.00
CA TYR A 97 16.51 1.54 -2.88
C TYR A 97 16.04 0.08 -2.82
N PHE A 98 16.80 -0.83 -3.44
CA PHE A 98 16.39 -2.21 -3.65
C PHE A 98 17.18 -3.24 -2.83
N CYS A 99 17.92 -2.78 -1.82
CA CYS A 99 18.69 -3.64 -0.92
C CYS A 99 17.80 -4.13 0.23
N ASP A 100 17.89 -5.41 0.59
CA ASP A 100 17.10 -5.98 1.70
C ASP A 100 17.71 -5.63 3.07
N LYS A 101 19.01 -5.31 3.11
CA LYS A 101 19.71 -4.78 4.27
C LYS A 101 20.39 -3.46 3.92
N PRO A 102 20.28 -2.42 4.76
CA PRO A 102 21.03 -1.18 4.57
C PRO A 102 22.53 -1.46 4.70
N GLY A 103 23.32 -1.11 3.67
CA GLY A 103 24.79 -1.21 3.69
C GLY A 103 25.43 -2.31 2.82
N GLU A 104 24.65 -3.17 2.15
CA GLU A 104 25.18 -4.07 1.11
C GLU A 104 25.34 -3.30 -0.22
N VAL A 105 26.40 -2.50 -0.29
CA VAL A 105 26.74 -1.73 -1.50
C VAL A 105 27.14 -2.68 -2.63
N GLY A 106 26.41 -2.63 -3.75
CA GLY A 106 26.81 -3.27 -5.01
C GLY A 106 26.06 -4.54 -5.42
N LYS A 107 24.99 -4.94 -4.71
CA LYS A 107 24.09 -6.02 -5.15
C LYS A 107 22.64 -5.53 -5.22
N THR A 108 22.32 -4.76 -6.24
CA THR A 108 20.95 -4.29 -6.51
C THR A 108 20.06 -5.46 -6.91
N ASN A 109 19.02 -5.75 -6.11
CA ASN A 109 18.00 -6.74 -6.48
C ASN A 109 16.88 -6.03 -7.26
N TRP A 110 16.93 -6.09 -8.58
CA TRP A 110 15.95 -5.42 -9.44
C TRP A 110 14.53 -6.01 -9.23
N PRO A 111 13.50 -5.16 -9.04
CA PRO A 111 12.12 -5.64 -8.90
C PRO A 111 11.62 -6.36 -10.14
N GLU A 112 10.81 -7.41 -9.96
CA GLU A 112 10.30 -8.26 -11.06
C GLU A 112 9.65 -7.45 -12.19
N GLY A 113 8.88 -6.42 -11.86
CA GLY A 113 8.23 -5.58 -12.87
C GLY A 113 9.16 -4.62 -13.63
N LEU A 114 10.39 -4.40 -13.15
CA LEU A 114 11.38 -3.57 -13.83
C LEU A 114 12.35 -4.41 -14.70
N ILE A 115 12.53 -5.70 -14.38
CA ILE A 115 13.37 -6.63 -15.16
C ILE A 115 13.06 -6.61 -16.67
N PRO A 116 11.79 -6.61 -17.13
CA PRO A 116 11.46 -6.58 -18.57
C PRO A 116 11.93 -5.33 -19.31
N PHE A 117 12.33 -4.28 -18.60
CA PHE A 117 12.81 -3.00 -19.15
C PHE A 117 14.34 -2.93 -19.21
N LEU A 118 15.04 -3.93 -18.66
CA LEU A 118 16.50 -4.03 -18.64
C LEU A 118 16.99 -4.87 -19.83
N ASP A 119 18.17 -4.55 -20.35
CA ASP A 119 18.82 -5.36 -21.37
C ASP A 119 19.42 -6.64 -20.78
N GLU A 120 19.07 -7.79 -21.36
CA GLU A 120 19.56 -9.12 -20.94
C GLU A 120 21.08 -9.26 -21.13
N GLY A 121 21.66 -8.50 -22.06
CA GLY A 121 23.11 -8.47 -22.32
C GLY A 121 23.92 -7.71 -21.27
N SER A 122 23.27 -6.95 -20.38
CA SER A 122 23.95 -6.13 -19.38
C SER A 122 24.10 -6.90 -18.06
N THR A 123 25.34 -7.28 -17.71
CA THR A 123 25.66 -8.00 -16.46
C THR A 123 25.21 -7.28 -15.18
N LEU A 124 25.04 -5.96 -15.23
CA LEU A 124 24.61 -5.13 -14.09
C LEU A 124 23.18 -4.56 -14.26
N GLY A 125 22.48 -4.89 -15.35
CA GLY A 125 21.17 -4.30 -15.66
C GLY A 125 21.16 -2.77 -15.78
N LEU A 126 22.28 -2.14 -16.12
CA LEU A 126 22.40 -0.68 -16.19
C LEU A 126 22.00 -0.09 -17.55
N ASN A 127 21.80 -0.96 -18.55
CA ASN A 127 21.38 -0.56 -19.88
C ASN A 127 19.88 -0.87 -20.05
N PRO A 128 19.09 0.09 -20.56
CA PRO A 128 17.69 -0.15 -20.85
C PRO A 128 17.55 -1.01 -22.11
N LYS A 129 16.49 -1.79 -22.16
CA LYS A 129 16.09 -2.49 -23.38
C LYS A 129 15.70 -1.47 -24.46
N ALA A 130 16.17 -1.65 -25.69
CA ALA A 130 16.05 -0.65 -26.75
C ALA A 130 14.58 -0.30 -27.11
N ASP A 131 13.69 -1.29 -27.05
CA ASP A 131 12.25 -1.17 -27.30
C ASP A 131 11.46 -0.55 -26.12
N LYS A 132 12.09 -0.38 -24.95
CA LYS A 132 11.47 0.16 -23.73
C LYS A 132 12.22 1.33 -23.09
N ALA A 133 13.23 1.87 -23.78
CA ALA A 133 14.08 2.95 -23.28
C ALA A 133 13.30 4.25 -22.94
N LEU A 134 12.23 4.57 -23.66
CA LEU A 134 11.40 5.75 -23.39
C LEU A 134 10.63 5.59 -22.07
N ALA A 135 10.18 4.38 -21.73
CA ALA A 135 9.51 4.13 -20.44
C ALA A 135 10.47 4.37 -19.27
N VAL A 136 11.71 3.87 -19.39
CA VAL A 136 12.77 4.09 -18.39
C VAL A 136 13.16 5.57 -18.31
N LYS A 137 13.21 6.27 -19.45
CA LYS A 137 13.40 7.73 -19.49
C LYS A 137 12.31 8.47 -18.71
N SER A 138 11.05 8.09 -18.90
CA SER A 138 9.91 8.66 -18.18
C SER A 138 9.95 8.36 -16.68
N LEU A 139 10.44 7.18 -16.28
CA LEU A 139 10.73 6.87 -14.87
C LEU A 139 11.79 7.83 -14.30
N GLY A 140 12.80 8.22 -15.10
CA GLY A 140 13.81 9.20 -14.71
C GLY A 140 13.25 10.56 -14.33
N GLY A 141 12.24 11.04 -15.06
CA GLY A 141 11.52 12.27 -14.70
C GLY A 141 10.80 12.17 -13.35
N ILE A 142 10.13 11.03 -13.09
CA ILE A 142 9.48 10.77 -11.80
C ILE A 142 10.52 10.64 -10.69
N ALA A 143 11.61 9.90 -10.90
CA ALA A 143 12.65 9.68 -9.91
C ALA A 143 13.28 10.99 -9.45
N TRP A 144 13.62 11.88 -10.39
CA TRP A 144 14.12 13.22 -10.07
C TRP A 144 13.10 14.03 -9.26
N TYR A 145 11.83 14.00 -9.67
CA TYR A 145 10.78 14.78 -9.01
C TYR A 145 10.50 14.27 -7.59
N LEU A 146 10.44 12.95 -7.39
CA LEU A 146 10.32 12.35 -6.06
C LEU A 146 11.54 12.66 -5.18
N MET A 147 12.75 12.65 -5.74
CA MET A 147 13.97 13.05 -5.04
C MET A 147 13.96 14.53 -4.65
N ALA A 148 13.39 15.39 -5.50
CA ALA A 148 13.18 16.81 -5.20
C ALA A 148 12.17 16.98 -4.05
N CYS A 149 11.09 16.19 -4.06
CA CYS A 149 10.07 16.15 -3.00
C CYS A 149 10.50 15.41 -1.73
N LYS A 150 11.65 14.72 -1.73
CA LYS A 150 12.13 13.90 -0.61
C LYS A 150 11.20 12.72 -0.27
N LEU A 151 10.71 12.03 -1.31
CA LEU A 151 9.82 10.86 -1.21
C LEU A 151 10.37 9.62 -1.94
N ASP A 152 11.52 9.75 -2.58
CA ASP A 152 12.15 8.70 -3.40
C ASP A 152 12.46 7.44 -2.59
N GLN A 153 13.10 7.58 -1.42
CA GLN A 153 13.43 6.45 -0.56
C GLN A 153 12.19 5.69 -0.08
N GLU A 154 11.12 6.43 0.25
CA GLU A 154 9.88 5.84 0.78
C GLU A 154 9.15 5.01 -0.28
N LEU A 155 9.10 5.51 -1.52
CA LEU A 155 8.33 4.89 -2.60
C LEU A 155 9.11 3.80 -3.33
N PHE A 156 10.38 4.02 -3.66
CA PHE A 156 11.18 3.02 -4.38
C PHE A 156 11.49 1.79 -3.53
N SER A 157 11.66 1.95 -2.22
CA SER A 157 11.90 0.82 -1.30
C SER A 157 10.72 -0.16 -1.19
N MET A 158 9.53 0.21 -1.65
CA MET A 158 8.39 -0.72 -1.74
C MET A 158 8.55 -1.75 -2.87
N LYS A 159 9.44 -1.50 -3.84
CA LYS A 159 9.73 -2.39 -5.00
C LYS A 159 8.50 -2.79 -5.84
N LYS A 160 7.43 -1.98 -5.83
CA LYS A 160 6.19 -2.25 -6.58
C LYS A 160 6.26 -1.64 -7.98
N PHE A 161 6.68 -2.43 -8.96
CA PHE A 161 6.72 -2.05 -10.36
C PHE A 161 5.80 -2.95 -11.19
N MET A 162 5.06 -2.36 -12.11
CA MET A 162 4.12 -3.04 -13.00
C MET A 162 4.34 -2.56 -14.43
N GLU A 163 4.18 -3.48 -15.39
CA GLU A 163 4.15 -3.13 -16.80
C GLU A 163 2.75 -2.64 -17.19
N TYR A 164 2.71 -1.44 -17.77
CA TYR A 164 1.53 -0.88 -18.42
C TYR A 164 1.57 -1.21 -19.91
N THR A 165 0.51 -1.85 -20.36
CA THR A 165 0.24 -2.12 -21.77
C THR A 165 -1.08 -1.45 -22.15
N PRO A 166 -1.16 -0.72 -23.28
CA PRO A 166 -2.41 -0.17 -23.78
C PRO A 166 -3.52 -1.23 -23.88
N VAL A 167 -4.76 -0.81 -23.60
CA VAL A 167 -5.92 -1.71 -23.55
C VAL A 167 -6.25 -2.38 -24.90
N ASP A 168 -5.82 -1.76 -26.01
CA ASP A 168 -6.04 -2.25 -27.36
C ASP A 168 -4.93 -3.18 -27.87
N GLU A 169 -3.80 -3.26 -27.15
CA GLU A 169 -2.69 -4.11 -27.54
C GLU A 169 -2.99 -5.57 -27.17
N TYR A 170 -3.37 -6.34 -28.19
CA TYR A 170 -3.66 -7.76 -28.07
C TYR A 170 -2.35 -8.56 -27.99
N THR A 171 -2.04 -9.15 -26.83
CA THR A 171 -0.99 -10.17 -26.74
C THR A 171 -1.55 -11.50 -27.27
N PRO A 172 -1.04 -12.04 -28.40
CA PRO A 172 -1.54 -13.27 -29.02
C PRO A 172 -1.24 -14.56 -28.23
N ASP A 173 -0.60 -14.47 -27.06
CA ASP A 173 -0.16 -15.62 -26.25
C ASP A 173 -1.30 -16.47 -25.67
N LYS A 174 -2.56 -16.10 -25.88
CA LYS A 174 -3.71 -16.94 -25.53
C LYS A 174 -4.64 -17.08 -26.72
N LYS A 175 -4.34 -18.04 -27.61
CA LYS A 175 -5.15 -18.53 -28.76
C LYS A 175 -6.62 -18.92 -28.45
N LYS A 176 -7.19 -18.55 -27.29
CA LYS A 176 -8.52 -18.95 -26.85
C LYS A 176 -9.58 -17.87 -27.04
N ASP A 177 -9.22 -16.59 -27.07
CA ASP A 177 -10.20 -15.50 -27.18
C ASP A 177 -9.96 -14.73 -28.49
N ALA A 178 -10.95 -14.74 -29.39
CA ALA A 178 -10.91 -14.02 -30.67
C ALA A 178 -10.98 -12.49 -30.51
N PHE A 179 -11.37 -12.04 -29.32
CA PHE A 179 -11.37 -10.64 -28.88
C PHE A 179 -10.32 -10.51 -27.76
N GLY A 180 -9.75 -9.33 -27.56
CA GLY A 180 -8.84 -9.08 -26.43
C GLY A 180 -9.46 -9.42 -25.08
N ARG A 181 -8.64 -9.45 -24.02
CA ARG A 181 -9.10 -9.83 -22.67
C ARG A 181 -10.22 -8.91 -22.16
N PHE A 182 -10.15 -7.63 -22.52
CA PHE A 182 -11.06 -6.58 -22.08
C PHE A 182 -11.70 -5.84 -23.26
N MET A 183 -12.87 -5.27 -23.03
CA MET A 183 -13.53 -4.33 -23.95
C MET A 183 -12.77 -3.01 -23.89
N VAL A 184 -12.33 -2.54 -25.05
CA VAL A 184 -11.64 -1.25 -25.17
C VAL A 184 -12.67 -0.12 -25.07
N LEU A 185 -12.57 0.68 -24.03
CA LEU A 185 -13.32 1.93 -23.86
C LEU A 185 -12.33 3.09 -23.96
N ASP A 186 -12.33 3.78 -25.10
CA ASP A 186 -11.47 4.94 -25.32
C ASP A 186 -11.96 6.15 -24.51
N ALA A 187 -11.11 7.19 -24.42
CA ALA A 187 -11.44 8.38 -23.66
C ALA A 187 -12.75 9.07 -24.09
N ILE A 188 -13.09 9.03 -25.38
CA ILE A 188 -14.31 9.63 -25.91
C ILE A 188 -15.53 8.82 -25.47
N THR A 189 -15.48 7.48 -25.61
CA THR A 189 -16.56 6.59 -25.19
C THR A 189 -16.79 6.66 -23.68
N MET A 190 -15.72 6.67 -22.88
CA MET A 190 -15.79 6.80 -21.41
C MET A 190 -16.52 8.08 -20.98
N LYS A 191 -16.27 9.18 -21.72
CA LYS A 191 -16.97 10.44 -21.53
C LYS A 191 -18.43 10.36 -21.98
N ASN A 192 -18.68 10.00 -23.24
CA ASN A 192 -20.04 10.00 -23.79
C ASN A 192 -21.03 9.10 -23.04
N LEU A 193 -20.54 8.07 -22.34
CA LEU A 193 -21.34 7.16 -21.53
C LEU A 193 -21.37 7.52 -20.04
N ASP A 194 -20.76 8.66 -19.64
CA ASP A 194 -20.63 9.15 -18.27
C ASP A 194 -20.21 8.04 -17.29
N VAL A 195 -19.16 7.28 -17.66
CA VAL A 195 -18.75 6.09 -16.90
C VAL A 195 -18.18 6.47 -15.54
N LEU A 196 -17.18 7.37 -15.52
CA LEU A 196 -16.47 7.82 -14.31
C LEU A 196 -16.79 9.26 -13.92
N GLU A 197 -16.91 10.15 -14.90
CA GLU A 197 -17.12 11.59 -14.72
C GLU A 197 -18.25 12.06 -15.63
N ASN A 198 -19.06 13.00 -15.15
CA ASN A 198 -20.19 13.55 -15.89
C ASN A 198 -19.76 14.70 -16.83
N ASN A 199 -20.18 14.65 -18.09
CA ASN A 199 -19.97 15.72 -19.08
C ASN A 199 -21.10 16.76 -19.09
N ALA A 200 -21.46 17.29 -17.92
CA ALA A 200 -22.57 18.24 -17.75
C ALA A 200 -22.43 19.57 -18.53
N LEU A 201 -21.29 19.82 -19.19
CA LEU A 201 -21.07 21.00 -20.04
C LEU A 201 -21.81 20.93 -21.39
N ASP A 202 -22.07 19.75 -21.93
CA ASP A 202 -22.57 19.63 -23.31
C ASP A 202 -24.09 19.79 -23.41
N ASN A 203 -24.83 19.52 -22.33
CA ASN A 203 -26.30 19.60 -22.30
C ASN A 203 -26.85 20.97 -21.90
N TYR A 204 -26.06 21.84 -21.26
CA TYR A 204 -26.48 23.19 -20.88
C TYR A 204 -25.78 24.24 -21.74
N GLY A 205 -26.23 24.36 -22.99
CA GLY A 205 -25.89 25.49 -23.83
C GLY A 205 -26.19 26.84 -23.15
N ILE A 206 -25.22 27.75 -23.23
CA ILE A 206 -25.38 29.21 -23.18
C ILE A 206 -25.64 29.88 -21.81
N TYR A 207 -26.08 29.19 -20.75
CA TYR A 207 -26.38 29.85 -19.46
C TYR A 207 -25.28 29.75 -18.39
N GLN A 208 -24.01 29.77 -18.80
CA GLN A 208 -22.85 29.63 -17.91
C GLN A 208 -22.75 30.72 -16.82
N TRP A 209 -23.34 31.90 -17.03
CA TRP A 209 -23.29 33.02 -16.07
C TRP A 209 -24.39 32.98 -14.99
N PHE A 210 -25.43 32.16 -15.15
CA PHE A 210 -26.57 32.13 -14.22
C PHE A 210 -26.58 30.90 -13.30
N ILE A 211 -25.55 30.05 -13.37
CA ILE A 211 -25.40 28.88 -12.51
C ILE A 211 -24.78 29.35 -11.18
N PRO A 212 -25.51 29.28 -10.04
CA PRO A 212 -24.97 29.64 -8.73
C PRO A 212 -23.68 28.84 -8.45
N CYS A 213 -22.67 29.41 -7.81
CA CYS A 213 -21.39 28.74 -7.49
C CYS A 213 -21.53 27.39 -6.78
N LYS A 214 -22.69 27.10 -6.18
CA LYS A 214 -23.05 25.80 -5.61
C LYS A 214 -23.21 24.68 -6.64
N TYR A 215 -23.37 25.00 -7.93
CA TYR A 215 -23.56 24.05 -9.03
C TYR A 215 -22.35 23.93 -9.97
N SER A 216 -21.32 24.77 -9.79
CA SER A 216 -20.04 24.63 -10.52
C SER A 216 -19.25 23.39 -10.08
N CYS A 217 -19.55 22.80 -8.92
CA CYS A 217 -18.92 21.57 -8.43
C CYS A 217 -19.49 20.29 -9.06
N PHE A 218 -20.49 20.40 -9.95
CA PHE A 218 -21.08 19.25 -10.66
C PHE A 218 -20.35 18.96 -11.97
N ILE A 219 -19.50 19.88 -12.45
CA ILE A 219 -18.76 19.74 -13.69
C ILE A 219 -17.49 18.92 -13.41
N GLY A 220 -17.38 17.74 -14.01
CA GLY A 220 -16.33 16.77 -13.67
C GLY A 220 -16.56 16.05 -12.34
N GLY A 221 -17.78 16.12 -11.80
CA GLY A 221 -18.18 15.36 -10.62
C GLY A 221 -18.58 13.92 -10.96
N THR A 222 -18.67 13.07 -9.94
CA THR A 222 -19.15 11.68 -10.08
C THR A 222 -20.69 11.59 -10.14
N GLU A 223 -21.40 12.70 -9.94
CA GLU A 223 -22.86 12.71 -9.86
C GLU A 223 -23.53 12.40 -11.21
N GLY A 224 -24.46 11.45 -11.20
CA GLY A 224 -25.17 10.97 -12.40
C GLY A 224 -24.37 9.98 -13.25
N THR A 225 -23.19 9.53 -12.79
CA THR A 225 -22.34 8.60 -13.52
C THR A 225 -22.73 7.14 -13.28
N LEU A 226 -22.32 6.26 -14.20
CA LEU A 226 -22.47 4.82 -14.02
C LEU A 226 -21.74 4.33 -12.75
N SER A 227 -20.56 4.89 -12.47
CA SER A 227 -19.76 4.54 -11.30
C SER A 227 -20.48 4.84 -10.00
N GLU A 228 -21.08 6.03 -9.85
CA GLU A 228 -21.87 6.39 -8.65
C GLU A 228 -23.10 5.47 -8.51
N ARG A 229 -23.79 5.20 -9.61
CA ARG A 229 -25.03 4.40 -9.57
C ARG A 229 -24.79 2.96 -9.14
N LEU A 230 -23.66 2.37 -9.52
CA LEU A 230 -23.35 0.96 -9.26
C LEU A 230 -22.44 0.75 -8.04
N ASP A 231 -21.70 1.78 -7.60
CA ASP A 231 -20.81 1.66 -6.46
C ASP A 231 -21.57 1.53 -5.14
N HIS A 232 -21.65 0.30 -4.66
CA HIS A 232 -22.12 -0.05 -3.32
C HIS A 232 -21.02 -0.73 -2.49
N CYS A 233 -19.76 -0.58 -2.89
CA CYS A 233 -18.62 -1.14 -2.19
C CYS A 233 -18.47 -0.49 -0.82
N THR A 234 -18.18 -1.29 0.21
CA THR A 234 -17.96 -0.80 1.58
C THR A 234 -16.51 -0.42 1.84
N THR A 235 -15.56 -1.03 1.13
CA THR A 235 -14.12 -0.82 1.32
C THR A 235 -13.55 0.11 0.25
N HIS A 236 -12.52 0.89 0.60
CA HIS A 236 -11.87 1.84 -0.31
C HIS A 236 -11.13 1.15 -1.46
N PHE A 237 -10.39 0.07 -1.17
CA PHE A 237 -9.73 -0.74 -2.19
C PHE A 237 -10.74 -1.46 -3.08
N GLY A 238 -11.91 -1.86 -2.54
CA GLY A 238 -13.01 -2.40 -3.32
C GLY A 238 -13.58 -1.38 -4.32
N LYS A 239 -13.74 -0.12 -3.91
CA LYS A 239 -14.14 0.98 -4.80
C LYS A 239 -13.14 1.20 -5.94
N ARG A 240 -11.84 1.20 -5.65
CA ARG A 240 -10.78 1.34 -6.66
C ARG A 240 -10.78 0.17 -7.65
N LEU A 241 -10.89 -1.06 -7.15
CA LEU A 241 -11.00 -2.24 -7.99
C LEU A 241 -12.27 -2.21 -8.87
N PHE A 242 -13.39 -1.75 -8.30
CA PHE A 242 -14.65 -1.61 -9.04
C PHE A 242 -14.53 -0.60 -10.18
N GLN A 243 -13.91 0.56 -9.95
CA GLN A 243 -13.62 1.53 -11.00
C GLN A 243 -12.74 0.93 -12.11
N GLN A 244 -11.70 0.16 -11.75
CA GLN A 244 -10.88 -0.55 -12.74
C GLN A 244 -11.69 -1.56 -13.56
N TRP A 245 -12.62 -2.27 -12.94
CA TRP A 245 -13.51 -3.23 -13.64
C TRP A 245 -14.51 -2.54 -14.56
N LEU A 246 -14.98 -1.33 -14.22
CA LEU A 246 -15.82 -0.52 -15.09
C LEU A 246 -15.06 -0.01 -16.31
N CYS A 247 -13.79 0.40 -16.15
CA CYS A 247 -12.95 0.86 -17.25
C CYS A 247 -12.49 -0.27 -18.17
N ASN A 248 -12.44 -1.50 -17.64
CA ASN A 248 -11.97 -2.69 -18.35
C ASN A 248 -12.99 -3.84 -18.25
N PRO A 249 -14.17 -3.74 -18.91
CA PRO A 249 -15.13 -4.82 -18.95
C PRO A 249 -14.52 -6.08 -19.58
N LEU A 250 -14.86 -7.28 -19.10
CA LEU A 250 -14.34 -8.52 -19.65
C LEU A 250 -14.99 -8.85 -21.00
N CYS A 251 -14.21 -9.42 -21.94
CA CYS A 251 -14.74 -9.98 -23.20
C CYS A 251 -14.73 -11.51 -23.23
N SER A 252 -14.02 -12.17 -22.31
CA SER A 252 -14.00 -13.65 -22.26
C SER A 252 -15.30 -14.17 -21.66
N VAL A 253 -16.06 -14.93 -22.46
CA VAL A 253 -17.35 -15.53 -22.06
C VAL A 253 -17.21 -16.35 -20.77
N SER A 254 -16.13 -17.13 -20.67
CA SER A 254 -15.89 -17.96 -19.48
C SER A 254 -15.73 -17.13 -18.20
N ALA A 255 -15.00 -16.01 -18.27
CA ALA A 255 -14.78 -15.13 -17.13
C ALA A 255 -16.02 -14.30 -16.77
N ILE A 256 -16.82 -13.91 -17.77
CA ILE A 256 -18.11 -13.23 -17.56
C ILE A 256 -19.08 -14.17 -16.83
N ILE A 257 -19.25 -15.39 -17.33
CA ILE A 257 -20.12 -16.40 -16.70
C ILE A 257 -19.64 -16.71 -15.28
N ASP A 258 -18.33 -16.78 -15.05
CA ASP A 258 -17.80 -17.06 -13.72
C ASP A 258 -18.06 -15.93 -12.70
N ARG A 259 -18.03 -14.66 -13.15
CA ARG A 259 -18.50 -13.51 -12.33
C ARG A 259 -20.01 -13.54 -12.09
N GLN A 260 -20.81 -13.93 -13.08
CA GLN A 260 -22.26 -14.07 -12.92
C GLN A 260 -22.58 -15.18 -11.89
N LYS A 261 -21.89 -16.32 -11.97
CA LYS A 261 -21.98 -17.37 -10.94
C LYS A 261 -21.59 -16.89 -9.56
N ALA A 262 -20.56 -16.03 -9.46
CA ALA A 262 -20.17 -15.46 -8.16
C ALA A 262 -21.33 -14.65 -7.55
N ILE A 263 -22.03 -13.86 -8.37
CA ILE A 263 -23.21 -13.11 -7.94
C ILE A 263 -24.34 -14.05 -7.52
N GLU A 264 -24.63 -15.08 -8.31
CA GLU A 264 -25.66 -16.09 -7.98
C GLU A 264 -25.35 -16.81 -6.67
N ASP A 265 -24.09 -17.18 -6.43
CA ASP A 265 -23.67 -17.83 -5.19
C ASP A 265 -23.81 -16.88 -4.00
N LEU A 266 -23.35 -15.63 -4.11
CA LEU A 266 -23.50 -14.63 -3.05
C LEU A 266 -24.98 -14.37 -2.74
N LEU A 267 -25.86 -14.35 -3.74
CA LEU A 267 -27.31 -14.19 -3.54
C LEU A 267 -27.97 -15.34 -2.77
N LYS A 268 -27.38 -16.54 -2.74
CA LYS A 268 -27.87 -17.67 -1.91
C LYS A 268 -27.53 -17.47 -0.43
N PHE A 269 -26.46 -16.72 -0.11
CA PHE A 269 -25.93 -16.56 1.25
C PHE A 269 -26.27 -15.21 1.89
N GLN A 270 -27.48 -14.68 1.68
CA GLN A 270 -27.83 -13.31 2.13
C GLN A 270 -27.66 -13.07 3.64
N GLY A 271 -27.90 -14.09 4.48
CA GLY A 271 -27.68 -14.00 5.92
C GLY A 271 -26.22 -13.70 6.26
N ILE A 272 -25.30 -14.53 5.73
CA ILE A 272 -23.84 -14.40 5.91
C ILE A 272 -23.35 -13.06 5.34
N LEU A 273 -23.87 -12.65 4.17
CA LEU A 273 -23.51 -11.38 3.55
C LEU A 273 -23.81 -10.17 4.44
N SER A 274 -24.87 -10.23 5.24
CA SER A 274 -25.23 -9.12 6.13
C SER A 274 -24.16 -8.88 7.20
N ASP A 275 -23.59 -9.97 7.75
CA ASP A 275 -22.54 -9.92 8.76
C ASP A 275 -21.17 -9.63 8.14
N VAL A 276 -20.85 -10.25 7.00
CA VAL A 276 -19.67 -9.91 6.21
C VAL A 276 -19.66 -8.43 5.85
N ARG A 277 -20.80 -7.84 5.48
CA ARG A 277 -20.88 -6.41 5.15
C ARG A 277 -20.64 -5.52 6.37
N LYS A 278 -21.01 -5.96 7.59
CA LYS A 278 -20.70 -5.23 8.82
C LYS A 278 -19.18 -5.25 9.08
N LEU A 279 -18.55 -6.42 8.95
CA LEU A 279 -17.08 -6.55 9.09
C LEU A 279 -16.34 -5.77 8.00
N MET A 280 -16.77 -5.85 6.74
CA MET A 280 -16.15 -5.12 5.64
C MET A 280 -16.21 -3.59 5.81
N LYS A 281 -17.13 -3.05 6.63
CA LYS A 281 -17.16 -1.61 6.96
C LYS A 281 -16.12 -1.20 8.01
N THR A 282 -15.63 -2.13 8.83
CA THR A 282 -14.58 -1.86 9.83
C THR A 282 -13.18 -1.90 9.23
N LEU A 283 -13.03 -2.53 8.06
CA LEU A 283 -11.75 -2.67 7.39
C LEU A 283 -11.17 -1.29 7.00
N PRO A 284 -9.91 -1.00 7.36
CA PRO A 284 -9.25 0.21 6.92
C PRO A 284 -8.91 0.15 5.43
N ASP A 285 -8.46 1.26 4.88
CA ASP A 285 -7.85 1.29 3.55
C ASP A 285 -6.46 0.63 3.60
N PHE A 286 -6.40 -0.70 3.46
CA PHE A 286 -5.16 -1.48 3.56
C PHE A 286 -4.07 -1.03 2.59
N GLU A 287 -4.42 -0.77 1.32
CA GLU A 287 -3.42 -0.39 0.30
C GLU A 287 -2.65 0.86 0.71
N ARG A 288 -3.34 1.86 1.25
CA ARG A 288 -2.73 3.10 1.74
C ARG A 288 -2.12 2.94 3.13
N LEU A 289 -2.76 2.16 4.01
CA LEU A 289 -2.30 1.98 5.38
C LEU A 289 -0.97 1.21 5.44
N VAL A 290 -0.82 0.15 4.65
CA VAL A 290 0.43 -0.61 4.54
C VAL A 290 1.55 0.28 3.98
N SER A 291 1.25 1.07 2.95
CA SER A 291 2.20 2.03 2.37
C SER A 291 2.65 3.07 3.41
N LYS A 292 1.72 3.56 4.22
CA LYS A 292 2.02 4.48 5.34
C LYS A 292 2.86 3.84 6.43
N ILE A 293 2.58 2.59 6.82
CA ILE A 293 3.37 1.86 7.83
C ILE A 293 4.79 1.63 7.31
N HIS A 294 4.94 1.24 6.04
CA HIS A 294 6.24 1.08 5.38
C HIS A 294 7.06 2.38 5.43
N THR A 295 6.49 3.50 4.99
CA THR A 295 7.13 4.82 5.06
C THR A 295 7.59 5.19 6.47
N GLN A 296 6.83 4.79 7.50
CA GLN A 296 7.17 5.09 8.90
C GLN A 296 8.24 4.15 9.48
N GLY A 297 8.35 2.93 8.98
CA GLY A 297 9.30 1.91 9.46
C GLY A 297 10.59 1.82 8.64
N HIS A 298 10.66 2.43 7.46
CA HIS A 298 11.82 2.29 6.58
C HIS A 298 13.07 2.99 7.14
N LEU A 299 14.12 2.19 7.41
CA LEU A 299 15.40 2.64 7.97
C LEU A 299 16.18 3.57 7.03
N GLY A 300 16.02 3.47 5.70
CA GLY A 300 16.71 4.37 4.77
C GLY A 300 16.32 5.84 4.98
N LYS A 301 15.07 6.10 5.39
CA LYS A 301 14.59 7.44 5.75
C LYS A 301 15.25 7.94 7.04
N SER A 302 15.53 7.10 8.03
CA SER A 302 16.00 7.61 9.33
C SER A 302 17.44 8.11 9.30
N LEU A 303 18.30 7.55 8.43
CA LEU A 303 19.74 7.82 8.43
C LEU A 303 20.11 9.22 7.90
N ASN A 304 19.67 9.56 6.68
CA ASN A 304 20.16 10.74 5.95
C ASN A 304 19.06 11.75 5.58
N HIS A 305 17.79 11.45 5.88
CA HIS A 305 16.68 12.28 5.43
C HIS A 305 16.55 13.56 6.28
N PRO A 306 16.23 14.72 5.69
CA PRO A 306 16.02 15.96 6.46
C PRO A 306 14.92 15.84 7.53
N ASP A 307 13.86 15.07 7.25
CA ASP A 307 12.73 14.83 8.17
C ASP A 307 13.15 14.11 9.47
N SER A 308 14.22 13.30 9.46
CA SER A 308 14.68 12.63 10.69
C SER A 308 15.42 13.58 11.64
N ARG A 309 15.91 14.72 11.13
CA ARG A 309 16.56 15.79 11.91
C ARG A 309 15.60 16.93 12.25
N ALA A 310 14.35 16.86 11.78
CA ALA A 310 13.36 17.87 12.04
C ALA A 310 12.91 17.81 13.50
N ILE A 311 12.87 18.97 14.16
CA ILE A 311 12.40 19.08 15.54
C ILE A 311 10.89 19.26 15.52
N PHE A 312 10.16 18.22 15.96
CA PHE A 312 8.71 18.26 16.09
C PHE A 312 8.30 18.58 17.52
N PHE A 313 7.53 19.65 17.72
CA PHE A 313 7.02 20.03 19.05
C PHE A 313 5.89 19.12 19.57
N GLU A 314 5.26 18.33 18.70
CA GLU A 314 4.10 17.49 19.01
C GLU A 314 4.40 15.98 18.84
N GLU A 315 5.63 15.54 19.11
CA GLU A 315 6.06 14.14 18.90
C GLU A 315 5.08 13.12 19.51
N ALA A 316 4.59 13.35 20.72
CA ALA A 316 3.65 12.46 21.39
C ALA A 316 2.34 12.25 20.61
N ILE A 317 1.84 13.29 19.91
CA ILE A 317 0.61 13.19 19.10
C ILE A 317 0.90 12.34 17.86
N TYR A 318 2.05 12.55 17.21
CA TYR A 318 2.44 11.77 16.03
C TYR A 318 2.68 10.30 16.38
N SER A 319 3.38 9.99 17.48
CA SER A 319 3.62 8.61 17.92
C SER A 319 2.32 7.87 18.21
N LYS A 320 1.35 8.51 18.88
CA LYS A 320 0.01 7.95 19.06
C LYS A 320 -0.72 7.70 17.74
N LYS A 321 -0.60 8.59 16.76
CA LYS A 321 -1.19 8.38 15.41
C LYS A 321 -0.53 7.22 14.66
N LYS A 322 0.80 7.04 14.77
CA LYS A 322 1.54 5.91 14.18
C LYS A 322 1.07 4.58 14.78
N ILE A 323 1.01 4.51 16.12
CA ILE A 323 0.53 3.33 16.84
C ILE A 323 -0.92 3.02 16.49
N SER A 324 -1.79 4.03 16.45
CA SER A 324 -3.19 3.84 16.04
C SER A 324 -3.32 3.31 14.61
N ALA A 325 -2.42 3.70 13.70
CA ALA A 325 -2.42 3.20 12.33
C ALA A 325 -2.01 1.71 12.27
N LEU A 326 -0.95 1.32 12.98
CA LEU A 326 -0.53 -0.08 13.10
C LEU A 326 -1.64 -0.94 13.73
N MET A 327 -2.25 -0.45 14.80
CA MET A 327 -3.37 -1.12 15.46
C MET A 327 -4.58 -1.29 14.54
N SER A 328 -4.89 -0.27 13.74
CA SER A 328 -5.96 -0.37 12.74
C SER A 328 -5.66 -1.44 11.69
N ALA A 329 -4.39 -1.62 11.29
CA ALA A 329 -4.00 -2.65 10.34
C ALA A 329 -4.17 -4.04 10.95
N ILE A 330 -3.65 -4.27 12.17
CA ILE A 330 -3.77 -5.55 12.89
C ILE A 330 -5.24 -5.94 13.04
N ASN A 331 -6.08 -5.03 13.53
CA ASN A 331 -7.51 -5.31 13.71
C ASN A 331 -8.22 -5.54 12.37
N GLY A 332 -7.83 -4.81 11.31
CA GLY A 332 -8.34 -5.07 9.97
C GLY A 332 -8.01 -6.49 9.50
N PHE A 333 -6.77 -6.94 9.64
CA PHE A 333 -6.37 -8.29 9.24
C PHE A 333 -7.09 -9.36 10.07
N LYS A 334 -7.35 -9.12 11.36
CA LYS A 334 -8.19 -10.02 12.18
C LYS A 334 -9.60 -10.14 11.61
N SER A 335 -10.26 -9.01 11.32
CA SER A 335 -11.59 -9.03 10.70
C SER A 335 -11.60 -9.69 9.31
N SER A 336 -10.48 -9.67 8.57
CA SER A 336 -10.41 -10.39 7.28
C SER A 336 -10.38 -11.91 7.43
N LEU A 337 -9.79 -12.43 8.51
CA LEU A 337 -9.85 -13.86 8.86
C LEU A 337 -11.26 -14.24 9.34
N GLU A 338 -11.90 -13.40 10.16
CA GLU A 338 -13.30 -13.62 10.58
C GLU A 338 -14.25 -13.69 9.36
N ILE A 339 -14.03 -12.85 8.34
CA ILE A 339 -14.79 -12.92 7.08
C ILE A 339 -14.59 -14.28 6.40
N LEU A 340 -13.37 -14.80 6.39
CA LEU A 340 -13.05 -16.11 5.80
C LEU A 340 -13.80 -17.23 6.53
N ASP A 341 -13.79 -17.21 7.87
CA ASP A 341 -14.45 -18.19 8.73
C ASP A 341 -15.98 -18.20 8.52
N LEU A 342 -16.58 -17.02 8.37
CA LEU A 342 -18.01 -16.89 8.05
C LEU A 342 -18.38 -17.60 6.73
N PHE A 343 -17.51 -17.54 5.72
CA PHE A 343 -17.73 -18.23 4.44
C PHE A 343 -17.43 -19.72 4.50
N LYS A 344 -16.45 -20.17 5.31
CA LYS A 344 -16.17 -21.60 5.54
C LYS A 344 -17.32 -22.31 6.29
N GLY A 345 -18.19 -21.56 6.97
CA GLY A 345 -19.39 -22.10 7.61
C GLY A 345 -19.15 -22.68 9.01
N THR A 346 -17.98 -22.41 9.58
CA THR A 346 -17.75 -22.58 11.01
C THR A 346 -18.62 -21.60 11.77
N VAL A 347 -19.69 -22.10 12.40
CA VAL A 347 -20.29 -21.41 13.54
C VAL A 347 -19.16 -21.27 14.56
N LEU A 348 -18.73 -20.04 14.81
CA LEU A 348 -17.88 -19.77 15.96
C LEU A 348 -18.66 -20.27 17.17
N ASN A 349 -18.21 -21.35 17.80
CA ASN A 349 -18.58 -21.60 19.19
C ASN A 349 -18.22 -20.31 19.93
N GLU A 350 -19.10 -19.88 20.83
CA GLU A 350 -19.03 -18.61 21.56
C GLU A 350 -17.70 -18.42 22.36
N ASP A 351 -16.84 -19.44 22.38
CA ASP A 351 -15.49 -19.43 22.96
C ASP A 351 -14.41 -18.78 22.07
N PHE A 352 -14.70 -18.45 20.80
CA PHE A 352 -13.77 -17.78 19.87
C PHE A 352 -14.08 -16.28 19.67
N ALA A 353 -14.71 -15.65 20.67
CA ALA A 353 -14.85 -14.21 20.70
C ALA A 353 -13.55 -13.57 21.20
N TRP A 354 -12.99 -12.62 20.46
CA TRP A 354 -11.97 -11.68 20.96
C TRP A 354 -12.61 -10.73 22.01
N GLY A 355 -13.01 -11.29 23.15
CA GLY A 355 -13.58 -10.56 24.27
C GLY A 355 -12.49 -10.15 25.26
N ALA A 356 -12.41 -8.85 25.56
CA ALA A 356 -11.72 -8.38 26.75
C ALA A 356 -12.61 -8.66 27.97
N THR A 357 -12.16 -9.49 28.91
CA THR A 357 -12.79 -9.60 30.24
C THR A 357 -11.97 -8.81 31.27
N GLU A 358 -12.67 -8.08 32.14
CA GLU A 358 -12.08 -7.41 33.30
C GLU A 358 -12.03 -8.39 34.48
N GLU A 359 -10.83 -8.81 34.85
CA GLU A 359 -10.55 -9.26 36.22
C GLU A 359 -9.42 -8.41 36.79
N GLU A 360 -9.70 -7.73 37.90
CA GLU A 360 -8.75 -7.05 38.79
C GLU A 360 -7.63 -6.24 38.09
N GLY A 361 -8.02 -5.27 37.25
CA GLY A 361 -7.12 -4.20 36.79
C GLY A 361 -6.00 -4.62 35.84
N THR A 362 -6.06 -5.84 35.29
CA THR A 362 -5.08 -6.34 34.30
C THR A 362 -5.81 -6.98 33.12
N TYR A 363 -5.79 -6.34 31.95
CA TYR A 363 -6.31 -6.96 30.72
C TYR A 363 -5.31 -8.02 30.24
N VAL A 364 -5.62 -9.30 30.46
CA VAL A 364 -4.83 -10.42 29.93
C VAL A 364 -5.60 -11.07 28.79
N LEU A 365 -5.10 -10.96 27.55
CA LEU A 365 -5.56 -11.80 26.44
C LEU A 365 -5.09 -13.23 26.72
N ARG A 366 -6.00 -14.11 27.19
CA ARG A 366 -5.72 -15.54 27.37
C ARG A 366 -6.18 -16.33 26.15
N PHE A 367 -5.28 -17.19 25.67
CA PHE A 367 -5.57 -18.27 24.75
C PHE A 367 -6.03 -19.47 25.58
N PHE A 368 -7.30 -19.87 25.52
CA PHE A 368 -7.73 -21.15 26.08
C PHE A 368 -7.49 -22.23 25.03
N ALA A 369 -6.39 -22.97 25.19
CA ALA A 369 -6.28 -24.32 24.64
C ALA A 369 -6.96 -25.25 25.66
N GLY A 370 -8.15 -25.75 25.33
CA GLY A 370 -8.94 -26.55 26.27
C GLY A 370 -9.86 -27.53 25.57
N THR A 371 -9.33 -28.72 25.27
CA THR A 371 -10.12 -29.94 25.18
C THR A 371 -10.91 -30.16 26.48
N VAL A 372 -12.23 -30.36 26.39
CA VAL A 372 -13.01 -31.01 27.46
C VAL A 372 -13.81 -32.14 26.85
N LEU A 373 -13.48 -33.34 27.32
CA LEU A 373 -14.12 -34.61 27.04
C LEU A 373 -15.53 -34.61 27.65
N ASN A 374 -16.55 -34.88 26.84
CA ASN A 374 -17.74 -35.55 27.33
C ASN A 374 -17.53 -37.05 27.11
N GLU A 375 -17.29 -37.76 28.21
CA GLU A 375 -17.41 -39.21 28.30
C GLU A 375 -18.89 -39.57 28.05
N ASP A 376 -19.15 -40.17 26.88
CA ASP A 376 -20.22 -41.16 26.60
C ASP A 376 -20.69 -41.09 25.14
N PHE A 377 -19.77 -41.32 24.19
CA PHE A 377 -20.15 -41.85 22.88
C PHE A 377 -18.94 -42.51 22.20
N ALA A 378 -18.85 -43.83 22.31
CA ALA A 378 -17.91 -44.63 21.53
C ALA A 378 -18.43 -44.81 20.10
N TRP A 379 -17.62 -44.51 19.09
CA TRP A 379 -17.15 -45.43 18.04
C TRP A 379 -16.43 -44.66 16.92
N GLY A 380 -15.18 -45.05 16.63
CA GLY A 380 -14.53 -44.83 15.34
C GLY A 380 -13.54 -43.67 15.27
N ALA A 381 -12.27 -43.94 15.60
CA ALA A 381 -11.17 -43.13 15.11
C ALA A 381 -10.99 -43.42 13.61
N THR A 382 -11.31 -42.44 12.77
CA THR A 382 -10.73 -42.31 11.43
C THR A 382 -9.87 -41.06 11.44
N GLU A 383 -8.57 -41.25 11.22
CA GLU A 383 -7.63 -40.20 10.85
C GLU A 383 -8.10 -39.58 9.52
N GLU A 384 -8.95 -38.57 9.60
CA GLU A 384 -9.14 -37.60 8.52
C GLU A 384 -8.81 -36.24 9.12
N GLU A 385 -7.65 -35.70 8.77
CA GLU A 385 -7.38 -34.28 8.89
C GLU A 385 -8.50 -33.55 8.11
N GLU A 386 -9.51 -33.04 8.82
CA GLU A 386 -10.54 -32.17 8.25
C GLU A 386 -9.87 -30.87 7.78
N HIS A 387 -9.27 -30.92 6.60
CA HIS A 387 -8.97 -29.72 5.82
C HIS A 387 -10.30 -29.00 5.59
N ILE A 388 -10.48 -27.86 6.27
CA ILE A 388 -11.70 -27.06 6.25
C ILE A 388 -11.85 -26.43 4.85
N ARG A 389 -12.43 -27.19 3.93
CA ARG A 389 -12.67 -26.76 2.55
C ARG A 389 -13.72 -25.64 2.52
N VAL A 390 -13.45 -24.61 1.70
CA VAL A 390 -14.47 -23.64 1.27
C VAL A 390 -15.72 -24.38 0.83
N ARG A 391 -16.90 -23.92 1.26
CA ARG A 391 -18.17 -24.62 1.07
C ARG A 391 -18.30 -25.17 -0.36
N GLU A 392 -18.60 -26.47 -0.44
CA GLU A 392 -18.68 -27.19 -1.72
C GLU A 392 -19.81 -26.67 -2.63
N ASP A 393 -20.82 -26.01 -2.04
CA ASP A 393 -22.01 -25.46 -2.69
C ASP A 393 -21.72 -24.23 -3.58
N MET A 394 -20.54 -23.60 -3.46
CA MET A 394 -20.12 -22.53 -4.36
C MET A 394 -19.80 -23.07 -5.76
N THR A 395 -20.19 -22.34 -6.80
CA THR A 395 -20.01 -22.74 -8.20
C THR A 395 -19.01 -21.87 -8.95
N SER A 396 -18.82 -20.61 -8.52
CA SER A 396 -17.86 -19.68 -9.09
C SER A 396 -16.41 -20.03 -8.71
N LYS A 397 -15.52 -20.02 -9.70
CA LYS A 397 -14.09 -20.23 -9.48
C LYS A 397 -13.43 -18.99 -8.90
N VAL A 398 -13.76 -17.80 -9.39
CA VAL A 398 -13.24 -16.53 -8.88
C VAL A 398 -13.58 -16.37 -7.40
N LEU A 399 -14.82 -16.65 -7.00
CA LEU A 399 -15.22 -16.53 -5.59
C LEU A 399 -14.49 -17.55 -4.70
N LYS A 400 -14.41 -18.82 -5.13
CA LYS A 400 -13.65 -19.85 -4.42
C LYS A 400 -12.19 -19.44 -4.26
N ASN A 401 -11.54 -19.01 -5.34
CA ASN A 401 -10.13 -18.63 -5.30
C ASN A 401 -9.84 -17.52 -4.28
N VAL A 402 -10.72 -16.51 -4.15
CA VAL A 402 -10.53 -15.41 -3.18
C VAL A 402 -10.80 -15.83 -1.74
N LEU A 403 -11.61 -16.87 -1.52
CA LEU A 403 -11.98 -17.39 -0.20
C LEU A 403 -11.19 -18.65 0.21
N THR A 404 -10.30 -19.14 -0.64
CA THR A 404 -9.43 -20.29 -0.36
C THR A 404 -8.04 -19.80 -0.03
N GLU A 405 -7.43 -20.42 0.99
CA GLU A 405 -6.07 -20.09 1.40
C GLU A 405 -5.04 -20.51 0.35
N THR A 406 -3.88 -19.85 0.32
CA THR A 406 -2.81 -20.12 -0.65
C THR A 406 -2.27 -21.54 -0.56
N GLU A 407 -2.23 -22.13 0.65
CA GLU A 407 -1.80 -23.52 0.86
C GLU A 407 -2.78 -24.53 0.24
N GLU A 408 -4.07 -24.16 0.14
CA GLU A 408 -5.13 -24.96 -0.47
C GLU A 408 -5.31 -24.66 -1.97
N GLY A 409 -4.42 -23.86 -2.56
CA GLY A 409 -4.45 -23.49 -3.98
C GLY A 409 -5.31 -22.27 -4.33
N GLY A 410 -5.72 -21.49 -3.32
CA GLY A 410 -6.42 -20.21 -3.50
C GLY A 410 -5.51 -18.99 -3.55
N GLN A 411 -6.10 -17.80 -3.33
CA GLN A 411 -5.43 -16.50 -3.36
C GLN A 411 -5.40 -15.81 -1.99
N PHE A 412 -6.13 -16.30 -0.99
CA PHE A 412 -6.13 -15.72 0.34
C PHE A 412 -4.82 -16.10 1.06
N PRO A 413 -3.97 -15.16 1.46
CA PRO A 413 -2.68 -15.52 2.05
C PRO A 413 -2.84 -16.13 3.45
N VAL A 414 -1.98 -17.09 3.79
CA VAL A 414 -1.90 -17.65 5.15
C VAL A 414 -1.04 -16.72 6.01
N PHE A 415 -1.69 -15.97 6.91
CA PHE A 415 -1.00 -15.02 7.81
C PHE A 415 -1.50 -15.06 9.26
N ALA A 416 -2.33 -16.04 9.63
CA ALA A 416 -2.92 -16.13 10.97
C ALA A 416 -1.85 -16.22 12.07
N GLN A 417 -0.82 -17.04 11.87
CA GLN A 417 0.28 -17.21 12.83
C GLN A 417 1.12 -15.92 12.96
N THR A 418 1.49 -15.29 11.84
CA THR A 418 2.23 -14.01 11.84
C THR A 418 1.42 -12.90 12.52
N LEU A 419 0.10 -12.86 12.31
CA LEU A 419 -0.79 -11.91 12.95
C LEU A 419 -0.87 -12.14 14.47
N LYS A 420 -0.87 -13.40 14.91
CA LYS A 420 -0.83 -13.78 16.32
C LYS A 420 0.45 -13.28 16.97
N GLU A 421 1.61 -13.62 16.40
CA GLU A 421 2.93 -13.17 16.85
C GLU A 421 3.01 -11.65 16.96
N LEU A 422 2.58 -10.93 15.92
CA LEU A 422 2.58 -9.46 15.91
C LEU A 422 1.64 -8.88 16.97
N SER A 423 0.49 -9.51 17.20
CA SER A 423 -0.49 -9.04 18.18
C SER A 423 -0.07 -9.27 19.63
N GLU A 424 0.72 -10.33 19.88
CA GLU A 424 1.23 -10.70 21.21
C GLU A 424 2.60 -10.05 21.50
N ALA A 425 3.29 -9.54 20.48
CA ALA A 425 4.61 -8.92 20.60
C ALA A 425 4.66 -7.73 21.55
N PHE A 426 3.55 -7.00 21.77
CA PHE A 426 3.50 -5.85 22.67
C PHE A 426 2.12 -5.65 23.31
N ASP A 427 2.07 -4.89 24.41
CA ASP A 427 0.80 -4.49 25.02
C ASP A 427 0.16 -3.33 24.23
N GLN A 428 -0.91 -3.64 23.51
CA GLN A 428 -1.61 -2.71 22.63
C GLN A 428 -2.33 -1.59 23.39
N ILE A 429 -2.83 -1.88 24.59
CA ILE A 429 -3.57 -0.92 25.42
C ILE A 429 -2.58 0.10 25.97
N LYS A 430 -1.48 -0.40 26.56
CA LYS A 430 -0.40 0.43 27.08
C LYS A 430 0.27 1.24 25.97
N ALA A 431 0.50 0.64 24.80
CA ALA A 431 1.08 1.34 23.66
C ALA A 431 0.21 2.51 23.19
N LYS A 432 -1.12 2.35 23.20
CA LYS A 432 -2.05 3.41 22.79
C LYS A 432 -2.11 4.56 23.80
N SER A 433 -2.07 4.27 25.11
CA SER A 433 -2.16 5.29 26.16
C SER A 433 -0.84 6.07 26.30
N GLU A 434 0.29 5.36 26.35
CA GLU A 434 1.62 5.93 26.55
C GLU A 434 2.21 6.51 25.25
N GLY A 435 1.74 6.04 24.09
CA GLY A 435 2.28 6.47 22.79
C GLY A 435 3.64 5.86 22.47
N LYS A 436 4.02 4.76 23.15
CA LYS A 436 5.28 4.05 22.95
C LYS A 436 5.02 2.54 22.87
N ILE A 437 5.59 1.89 21.87
CA ILE A 437 5.57 0.42 21.77
C ILE A 437 6.72 -0.11 22.62
N VAL A 438 6.41 -1.02 23.55
CA VAL A 438 7.40 -1.73 24.34
C VAL A 438 7.21 -3.22 24.03
N PRO A 439 8.19 -3.86 23.36
CA PRO A 439 8.16 -5.29 23.10
C PRO A 439 8.08 -6.10 24.40
N ARG A 440 7.36 -7.21 24.38
CA ARG A 440 7.43 -8.21 25.44
C ARG A 440 8.76 -8.96 25.34
N LYS A 441 9.25 -9.46 26.48
CA LYS A 441 10.44 -10.29 26.52
C LYS A 441 10.29 -11.49 25.59
N GLY A 442 11.26 -11.69 24.70
CA GLY A 442 11.29 -12.72 23.67
C GLY A 442 10.73 -12.30 22.31
N ALA A 443 10.12 -11.11 22.20
CA ALA A 443 9.58 -10.61 20.93
C ALA A 443 10.66 -9.96 20.03
N ASP A 444 11.68 -9.35 20.64
CA ASP A 444 12.78 -8.70 19.94
C ASP A 444 14.09 -8.95 20.73
N ALA A 445 14.96 -9.78 20.15
CA ALA A 445 16.19 -10.22 20.81
C ALA A 445 17.20 -9.08 21.01
N GLU A 446 17.29 -8.14 20.06
CA GLU A 446 18.21 -7.00 20.16
C GLU A 446 17.74 -6.04 21.27
N TYR A 447 16.42 -5.82 21.38
CA TYR A 447 15.85 -5.03 22.46
C TYR A 447 16.05 -5.71 23.82
N ASP A 448 15.84 -7.02 23.92
CA ASP A 448 16.02 -7.77 25.16
C ASP A 448 17.47 -7.72 25.65
N GLU A 449 18.45 -7.89 24.76
CA GLU A 449 19.88 -7.77 25.08
C GLU A 449 20.22 -6.36 25.60
N ALA A 450 19.68 -5.32 24.97
CA ALA A 450 19.89 -3.94 25.42
C ALA A 450 19.28 -3.68 26.82
N VAL A 451 18.08 -4.21 27.10
CA VAL A 451 17.43 -4.08 28.41
C VAL A 451 18.22 -4.83 29.49
N GLU A 452 18.73 -6.01 29.18
CA GLU A 452 19.58 -6.78 30.09
C GLU A 452 20.89 -6.04 30.39
N GLY A 453 21.56 -5.51 29.35
CA GLY A 453 22.76 -4.69 29.50
C GLY A 453 22.55 -3.43 30.35
N ILE A 454 21.43 -2.72 30.16
CA ILE A 454 21.09 -1.56 31.01
C ILE A 454 20.89 -1.99 32.47
N SER A 455 20.23 -3.13 32.69
CA SER A 455 19.98 -3.65 34.03
C SER A 455 21.27 -4.05 34.74
N GLU A 456 22.22 -4.65 34.01
CA GLU A 456 23.55 -4.97 34.53
C GLU A 456 24.33 -3.71 34.92
N ILE A 457 24.29 -2.67 34.06
CA ILE A 457 24.94 -1.38 34.35
C ILE A 457 24.33 -0.71 35.58
N GLN A 458 22.99 -0.72 35.71
CA GLN A 458 22.31 -0.18 36.89
C GLN A 458 22.71 -0.93 38.17
N LEU A 459 22.78 -2.25 38.13
CA LEU A 459 23.24 -3.08 39.25
C LEU A 459 24.69 -2.75 39.64
N ARG A 460 25.58 -2.61 38.67
CA ARG A 460 26.99 -2.23 38.91
C ARG A 460 27.09 -0.83 39.49
N LEU A 461 26.28 0.11 39.01
CA LEU A 461 26.23 1.48 39.52
C LEU A 461 25.72 1.51 40.96
N ASP A 462 24.68 0.75 41.28
CA ASP A 462 24.13 0.65 42.64
C ASP A 462 25.12 0.00 43.61
N GLN A 463 25.86 -1.02 43.15
CA GLN A 463 26.93 -1.63 43.93
C GLN A 463 28.05 -0.62 44.22
N TYR A 464 28.51 0.10 43.19
CA TYR A 464 29.52 1.13 43.36
C TYR A 464 29.04 2.24 44.29
N LEU A 465 27.78 2.66 44.17
CA LEU A 465 27.17 3.65 45.06
C LEU A 465 27.21 3.15 46.51
N LYS A 466 26.82 1.90 46.78
CA LYS A 466 26.92 1.23 48.09
C LYS A 466 28.35 1.19 48.64
N GLU A 467 29.34 0.94 47.80
CA GLU A 467 30.76 0.97 48.19
C GLU A 467 31.18 2.38 48.63
N GLN A 468 30.82 3.40 47.86
CA GLN A 468 31.10 4.79 48.24
C GLN A 468 30.36 5.20 49.54
N GLN A 469 29.17 4.66 49.82
CA GLN A 469 28.48 4.85 51.13
C GLN A 469 29.30 4.33 52.31
N LYS A 470 29.99 3.22 52.12
CA LYS A 470 30.86 2.66 53.16
C LYS A 470 32.12 3.50 53.34
N VAL A 471 32.74 3.97 52.25
CA VAL A 471 33.97 4.77 52.29
C VAL A 471 33.74 6.11 53.00
N PHE A 472 32.65 6.81 52.66
CA PHE A 472 32.39 8.15 53.19
C PHE A 472 31.54 8.16 54.47
N GLY A 473 31.00 7.01 54.91
CA GLY A 473 30.17 6.91 56.11
C GLY A 473 28.82 7.64 56.00
N CYS A 474 28.39 8.00 54.79
CA CYS A 474 27.16 8.77 54.53
C CYS A 474 26.07 7.88 53.94
N LYS A 475 24.87 7.89 54.52
CA LYS A 475 23.72 7.09 54.04
C LYS A 475 22.93 7.75 52.90
N ARG A 476 23.11 9.06 52.64
CA ARG A 476 22.27 9.83 51.72
C ARG A 476 23.11 10.73 50.83
N TYR A 477 22.80 10.69 49.53
CA TYR A 477 23.45 11.47 48.48
C TYR A 477 22.40 12.35 47.83
N LEU A 478 22.78 13.58 47.52
CA LEU A 478 21.97 14.49 46.73
C LEU A 478 22.77 14.86 45.49
N PHE A 479 22.29 14.41 44.34
CA PHE A 479 22.81 14.83 43.04
C PHE A 479 22.07 16.11 42.66
N GLN A 480 22.75 17.25 42.76
CA GLN A 480 22.20 18.51 42.25
C GLN A 480 22.74 18.74 40.85
N LYS A 481 21.88 18.55 39.84
CA LYS A 481 22.18 18.90 38.45
C LYS A 481 22.01 20.41 38.30
N GLN A 482 23.06 21.10 37.87
CA GLN A 482 22.97 22.50 37.44
C GLN A 482 22.90 22.52 35.91
N ASP A 483 22.09 23.41 35.34
CA ASP A 483 21.65 23.43 33.94
C ASP A 483 22.76 23.71 32.89
N ASP A 484 24.05 23.65 33.24
CA ASP A 484 25.16 23.76 32.30
C ASP A 484 26.04 22.48 32.30
N ASP A 485 26.15 21.91 31.10
CA ASP A 485 26.48 20.52 30.72
C ASP A 485 27.88 19.95 31.10
N SER A 486 28.46 20.19 32.27
CA SER A 486 29.80 19.59 32.54
C SER A 486 30.21 19.28 33.98
N VAL A 487 29.47 19.66 35.02
CA VAL A 487 29.97 19.51 36.39
C VAL A 487 28.95 18.83 37.30
N LEU A 488 29.27 17.58 37.69
CA LEU A 488 28.55 16.82 38.70
C LEU A 488 29.17 17.12 40.08
N HIS A 489 28.54 18.00 40.86
CA HIS A 489 28.93 18.19 42.26
C HIS A 489 28.27 17.12 43.13
N ILE A 490 29.08 16.24 43.71
CA ILE A 490 28.63 15.27 44.71
C ILE A 490 28.65 15.97 46.07
N ILE A 491 27.47 16.32 46.59
CA ILE A 491 27.34 16.88 47.94
C ILE A 491 27.20 15.71 48.93
N PHE A 492 28.20 15.53 49.78
CA PHE A 492 28.15 14.57 50.89
C PHE A 492 27.33 15.16 52.04
N LEU A 493 26.12 14.64 52.27
CA LEU A 493 25.34 14.96 53.45
C LEU A 493 25.65 13.93 54.53
N GLN A 494 26.42 14.35 55.54
CA GLN A 494 26.66 13.57 56.74
C GLN A 494 25.35 13.52 57.56
N SER A 495 24.83 12.33 57.84
CA SER A 495 23.78 12.18 58.85
C SER A 495 24.44 12.28 60.23
N VAL A 496 23.94 13.19 61.08
CA VAL A 496 24.20 13.17 62.53
C VAL A 496 23.65 11.88 63.12
#